data_AF-A0A950D145-F1
#
_entry.id   AF-A0A950D145-F1
#
_cell.length_a   1.000
_cell.length_b   1.000
_cell.length_c   1.000
_cell.angle_alpha   90.00
_cell.angle_beta   90.00
_cell.angle_gamma   90.00
#
_symmetry.space_group_name_H-M   'P 1'
#
loop_
_entity.id
_entity.type
_entity.pdbx_description
1 polymer ?
#
loop_
_entity_poly.entity_id
_entity_poly.type
_entity_poly.pdbx_seq_one_letter_code
_entity_poly.pdbx_strand_id
1 'polypeptide(L)'
;MRISRRIALSAIAGTPALLLSRRSLAQETQLEIAPGPFKGTRESLREWQVPDWYRDAKFGIWAHWGPQSGVEYGDWYARNMYIQGSKQYEYHVKVYGHP
;
A
#
# COMPACT_ATOMS: atom_id res chain seq x y z
N MET A 1 -21.30 -27.58 38.30
CA MET A 1 -20.03 -26.99 37.82
C MET A 1 -19.77 -25.69 38.56
N ARG A 2 -18.63 -25.54 39.25
CA ARG A 2 -18.23 -24.28 39.90
C ARG A 2 -17.37 -23.47 38.94
N ILE A 3 -17.89 -22.37 38.41
CA ILE A 3 -17.13 -21.44 37.58
C ILE A 3 -16.23 -20.62 38.50
N SER A 4 -14.92 -20.67 38.24
CA SER A 4 -13.90 -19.93 39.01
C SER A 4 -13.66 -18.54 38.41
N ARG A 5 -13.30 -17.55 39.26
CA ARG A 5 -12.93 -16.19 38.82
C ARG A 5 -11.87 -16.18 37.72
N ARG A 6 -10.94 -17.15 37.71
CA ARG A 6 -9.92 -17.26 36.66
C ARG A 6 -10.53 -17.64 35.31
N ILE A 7 -11.50 -18.56 35.29
CA ILE A 7 -12.20 -18.98 34.07
C ILE A 7 -13.05 -17.82 33.53
N ALA A 8 -13.71 -17.06 34.42
CA ALA A 8 -14.46 -15.87 34.05
C ALA A 8 -13.55 -14.78 33.44
N LEU A 9 -12.38 -14.54 34.02
CA LEU A 9 -11.41 -13.56 33.50
C LEU A 9 -10.81 -13.98 32.15
N SER A 10 -10.49 -15.27 31.97
CA SER A 10 -10.00 -15.79 30.68
C SER A 10 -11.04 -15.63 29.56
N ALA A 11 -12.33 -15.83 29.88
CA ALA A 11 -13.42 -15.67 28.92
C ALA A 11 -13.60 -14.20 28.48
N ILE A 12 -13.40 -13.24 29.40
CA ILE A 12 -13.52 -11.80 29.15
C ILE A 12 -12.30 -11.26 28.37
N ALA A 13 -11.11 -11.83 28.56
CA ALA A 13 -9.90 -11.38 27.84
C ALA A 13 -9.82 -11.89 26.39
N GLY A 14 -10.46 -13.03 26.06
CA GLY A 14 -10.43 -13.61 24.72
C GLY A 14 -11.45 -13.02 23.73
N THR A 15 -12.56 -12.48 24.23
CA THR A 15 -13.64 -11.91 23.40
C THR A 15 -13.29 -10.60 22.68
N PRO A 16 -12.56 -9.63 23.30
CA PRO A 16 -12.21 -8.38 22.64
C PRO A 16 -11.29 -8.58 21.44
N ALA A 17 -10.36 -9.55 21.50
CA ALA A 17 -9.42 -9.83 20.41
C ALA A 17 -10.11 -10.38 19.15
N LEU A 18 -11.16 -11.19 19.33
CA LEU A 18 -11.97 -11.70 18.21
C LEU A 18 -12.95 -10.66 17.65
N LEU A 19 -13.39 -9.69 18.48
CA LEU A 19 -14.27 -8.59 18.06
C LEU A 19 -13.52 -7.41 17.42
N LEU A 20 -12.22 -7.24 17.72
CA LEU A 20 -11.34 -6.24 17.11
C LEU A 20 -10.79 -6.65 15.74
N SER A 21 -11.00 -7.90 15.30
CA SER A 21 -10.77 -8.31 13.91
C SER A 21 -11.80 -7.72 12.93
N ARG A 22 -12.71 -6.84 13.40
CA ARG A 22 -13.53 -6.00 12.53
C ARG A 22 -12.60 -5.14 11.68
N ARG A 23 -12.38 -5.65 10.46
CA ARG A 23 -12.08 -4.96 9.21
C ARG A 23 -11.75 -3.48 9.44
N SER A 24 -10.49 -3.13 9.14
CA SER A 24 -10.09 -1.73 8.97
C SER A 24 -11.22 -0.96 8.28
N LEU A 25 -11.65 0.17 8.85
CA LEU A 25 -12.68 1.03 8.27
C LEU A 25 -12.32 1.45 6.82
N ALA A 26 -11.02 1.41 6.47
CA ALA A 26 -10.53 1.64 5.12
C ALA A 26 -10.90 0.51 4.12
N GLN A 27 -11.27 -0.68 4.60
CA GLN A 27 -11.62 -1.84 3.77
C GLN A 27 -13.11 -1.91 3.42
N GLU A 28 -13.97 -1.12 4.08
CA GLU A 28 -15.42 -1.15 3.86
C GLU A 28 -15.90 -0.28 2.70
N THR A 29 -15.03 0.53 2.11
CA THR A 29 -15.43 1.32 0.94
C THR A 29 -15.39 0.44 -0.30
N GLN A 30 -16.51 -0.20 -0.65
CA GLN A 30 -16.74 -0.59 -2.03
C GLN A 30 -16.82 0.70 -2.85
N LEU A 31 -15.71 1.07 -3.47
CA LEU A 31 -15.69 2.17 -4.43
C LEU A 31 -16.67 1.82 -5.56
N GLU A 32 -17.63 2.70 -5.79
CA GLU A 32 -18.55 2.55 -6.91
C GLU A 32 -17.75 2.60 -8.21
N ILE A 33 -17.94 1.59 -9.05
CA ILE A 33 -17.34 1.55 -10.38
C ILE A 33 -18.09 2.56 -11.24
N ALA A 34 -17.36 3.51 -11.82
CA ALA A 34 -17.93 4.50 -12.73
C ALA A 34 -18.75 3.80 -13.85
N PRO A 35 -19.90 4.38 -14.26
CA PRO A 35 -20.72 3.78 -15.29
C PRO A 35 -19.94 3.66 -16.61
N GLY A 36 -20.00 2.49 -17.22
CA GLY A 36 -19.25 2.19 -18.43
C GLY A 36 -19.38 0.73 -18.84
N PRO A 37 -18.67 0.31 -19.91
CA PRO A 37 -18.78 -1.05 -20.45
C PRO A 37 -18.12 -2.12 -19.55
N PHE A 38 -17.31 -1.72 -18.57
CA PHE A 38 -16.54 -2.62 -17.73
C PHE A 38 -17.17 -2.84 -16.35
N LYS A 39 -17.10 -4.08 -15.87
CA LYS A 39 -17.43 -4.50 -14.51
C LYS A 39 -16.14 -4.87 -13.77
N GLY A 40 -16.19 -4.88 -12.43
CA GLY A 40 -15.07 -5.27 -11.56
C GLY A 40 -14.77 -6.78 -11.55
N THR A 41 -14.97 -7.47 -12.67
CA THR A 41 -14.73 -8.90 -12.84
C THR A 41 -13.65 -9.14 -13.89
N ARG A 42 -12.88 -10.21 -13.73
CA ARG A 42 -11.79 -10.55 -14.67
C ARG A 42 -12.33 -10.80 -16.08
N GLU A 43 -13.51 -11.38 -16.19
CA GLU A 43 -14.19 -11.69 -17.45
C GLU A 43 -14.51 -10.40 -18.21
N SER A 44 -15.04 -9.38 -17.53
CA SER A 44 -15.35 -8.11 -18.18
C SER A 44 -14.11 -7.37 -18.66
N LEU A 45 -13.00 -7.42 -17.91
CA LEU A 45 -11.75 -6.73 -18.26
C LEU A 45 -11.04 -7.36 -19.48
N ARG A 46 -11.36 -8.60 -19.85
CA ARG A 46 -10.81 -9.25 -21.06
C ARG A 46 -11.30 -8.62 -22.36
N GLU A 47 -12.42 -7.90 -22.31
CA GLU A 47 -12.99 -7.21 -23.48
C GLU A 47 -12.21 -5.94 -23.87
N TRP A 48 -11.31 -5.44 -23.01
CA TRP A 48 -10.52 -4.24 -23.32
C TRP A 48 -9.55 -4.49 -24.46
N GLN A 49 -9.48 -3.53 -25.38
CA GLN A 49 -8.55 -3.53 -26.51
C GLN A 49 -7.62 -2.32 -26.43
N VAL A 50 -6.33 -2.54 -26.73
CA VAL A 50 -5.37 -1.44 -26.86
C VAL A 50 -5.79 -0.56 -28.05
N PRO A 51 -6.00 0.76 -27.86
CA PRO A 51 -6.45 1.64 -28.93
C PRO A 51 -5.36 1.82 -30.00
N ASP A 52 -5.77 2.02 -31.25
CA ASP A 52 -4.85 2.06 -32.41
C ASP A 52 -3.78 3.15 -32.28
N TRP A 53 -4.16 4.34 -31.81
CA TRP A 53 -3.19 5.43 -31.61
C TRP A 53 -2.04 5.05 -30.66
N TYR A 54 -2.33 4.25 -29.62
CA TYR A 54 -1.31 3.80 -28.66
C TYR A 54 -0.43 2.74 -29.29
N ARG A 55 -1.01 1.85 -30.11
CA ARG A 55 -0.24 0.89 -30.90
C ARG A 55 0.68 1.62 -31.87
N ASP A 56 0.24 2.71 -32.46
CA ASP A 56 0.98 3.48 -33.48
C ASP A 56 2.05 4.41 -32.90
N ALA A 57 1.93 4.83 -31.64
CA ALA A 57 2.85 5.79 -31.02
C ALA A 57 4.32 5.31 -31.02
N LYS A 58 4.56 4.00 -30.82
CA LYS A 58 5.86 3.27 -30.76
C LYS A 58 6.91 3.77 -29.75
N PHE A 59 6.97 5.06 -29.45
CA PHE A 59 7.94 5.70 -28.58
C PHE A 59 7.23 6.65 -27.61
N GLY A 60 7.59 6.56 -26.33
CA GLY A 60 7.06 7.41 -25.28
C GLY A 60 8.19 7.81 -24.34
N ILE A 61 8.07 9.02 -23.79
CA ILE A 61 8.97 9.54 -22.76
C ILE A 61 8.19 9.58 -21.45
N TRP A 62 8.79 9.07 -20.39
CA TRP A 62 8.27 9.17 -19.04
C TRP A 62 9.37 9.66 -18.10
N ALA A 63 9.00 10.42 -17.09
CA ALA A 63 9.90 10.95 -16.08
C ALA A 63 9.35 10.65 -14.69
N HIS A 64 10.21 10.07 -13.84
CA HIS A 64 9.91 9.91 -12.42
C HIS A 64 10.40 11.15 -11.66
N TRP A 65 9.48 12.05 -11.31
CA TRP A 65 9.81 13.30 -10.62
C TRP A 65 8.87 13.57 -9.45
N GLY A 66 9.44 14.00 -8.33
CA GLY A 66 8.70 14.29 -7.09
C GLY A 66 9.66 14.61 -5.94
N PRO A 67 9.19 14.58 -4.68
CA PRO A 67 10.03 14.90 -3.52
C PRO A 67 11.32 14.07 -3.43
N GLN A 68 11.28 12.80 -3.87
CA GLN A 68 12.47 11.94 -3.92
C GLN A 68 13.61 12.50 -4.79
N SER A 69 13.27 13.27 -5.83
CA SER A 69 14.25 13.83 -6.76
C SER A 69 15.05 14.96 -6.13
N GLY A 70 14.55 15.60 -5.06
CA GLY A 70 15.23 16.72 -4.41
C GLY A 70 16.54 16.34 -3.71
N VAL A 71 16.73 15.06 -3.40
CA VAL A 71 17.99 14.57 -2.83
C VAL A 71 18.97 14.12 -3.92
N GLU A 72 18.51 14.00 -5.17
CA GLU A 72 19.32 13.62 -6.33
C GLU A 72 20.10 12.31 -6.14
N TYR A 73 19.58 11.42 -5.28
CA TYR A 73 20.28 10.20 -4.87
C TYR A 73 19.41 8.95 -4.97
N GLY A 74 18.84 8.72 -6.15
CA GLY A 74 18.12 7.49 -6.53
C GLY A 74 16.64 7.45 -6.12
N ASP A 75 15.83 6.75 -6.92
CA ASP A 75 14.35 6.78 -6.78
C ASP A 75 13.83 6.16 -5.47
N TRP A 76 14.58 5.25 -4.88
CA TRP A 76 14.19 4.55 -3.66
C TRP A 76 14.74 5.21 -2.39
N TYR A 77 15.23 6.44 -2.48
CA TYR A 77 15.87 7.15 -1.38
C TYR A 77 14.99 7.21 -0.13
N ALA A 78 13.72 7.60 -0.27
CA ALA A 78 12.79 7.72 0.87
C ALA A 78 12.58 6.40 1.64
N ARG A 79 12.71 5.25 0.96
CA ARG A 79 12.68 3.93 1.63
C ARG A 79 14.02 3.60 2.23
N ASN A 80 15.08 3.72 1.43
CA ASN A 80 16.39 3.19 1.78
C ASN A 80 17.12 4.07 2.79
N MET A 81 16.76 5.35 2.92
CA MET A 81 17.23 6.19 4.00
C MET A 81 16.87 5.64 5.39
N TYR A 82 15.86 4.77 5.52
CA TYR A 82 15.52 4.10 6.78
C TYR A 82 16.19 2.73 6.98
N ILE A 83 16.94 2.24 5.98
CA ILE A 83 17.63 0.94 6.06
C ILE A 83 19.06 1.19 6.53
N GLN A 84 19.29 0.99 7.83
CA GLN A 84 20.60 1.18 8.47
C GLN A 84 21.69 0.35 7.75
N GLY A 85 22.83 1.00 7.50
CA GLY A 85 23.96 0.42 6.76
C GLY A 85 23.79 0.43 5.23
N SER A 86 22.68 0.92 4.69
CA SER A 86 22.58 1.18 3.26
C SER A 86 23.33 2.47 2.88
N LYS A 87 23.80 2.56 1.64
CA LYS A 87 24.47 3.79 1.13
C LYS A 87 23.60 5.04 1.27
N GLN A 88 22.28 4.90 1.07
CA GLN A 88 21.34 6.02 1.17
C GLN A 88 21.08 6.43 2.63
N TYR A 89 21.05 5.48 3.57
CA TYR A 89 21.02 5.77 5.01
C TYR A 89 22.29 6.52 5.45
N GLU A 90 23.48 5.99 5.12
CA GLU A 90 24.76 6.60 5.51
C GLU A 90 24.90 8.02 4.95
N TYR A 91 24.49 8.22 3.69
CA TYR A 91 24.44 9.54 3.07
C TYR A 91 23.44 10.45 3.80
N HIS A 92 22.22 9.97 4.10
CA HIS A 92 21.21 10.79 4.79
C HIS A 92 21.71 11.25 6.17
N VAL A 93 22.27 10.34 6.97
CA VAL A 93 22.85 10.66 8.27
C VAL A 93 23.96 11.70 8.16
N LYS A 94 24.83 11.59 7.14
CA LYS A 94 25.93 12.54 6.93
C LYS A 94 25.46 13.93 6.48
N VAL A 95 24.40 14.01 5.67
CA VAL A 95 23.98 15.26 5.00
C VAL A 95 22.86 15.98 5.75
N TYR A 96 21.89 15.24 6.27
CA TYR A 96 20.66 15.77 6.88
C TYR A 96 20.49 15.38 8.36
N GLY A 97 21.10 14.27 8.80
CA GLY A 97 20.99 13.75 10.16
C GLY A 97 20.22 12.42 10.22
N HIS A 98 19.96 11.92 11.42
CA HIS A 98 19.22 10.66 11.57
C HIS A 98 17.79 10.82 11.02
N PRO A 99 17.34 9.93 10.12
CA PRO A 99 16.01 9.97 9.51
C PRO A 99 14.89 9.61 10.48
#